data_AF-A0A081NK21-F1
#
_entry.id   AF-A0A081NK21-F1
#
_cell.length_a   1.000
_cell.length_b   1.000
_cell.length_c   1.000
_cell.angle_alpha   90.00
_cell.angle_beta   90.00
_cell.angle_gamma   90.00
#
_symmetry.space_group_name_H-M   'P 1'
#
loop_
_entity.id
_entity.type
_entity.pdbx_description
1 polymer ?
#
loop_
_entity_poly.entity_id
_entity_poly.type
_entity_poly.pdbx_seq_one_letter_code
_entity_poly.pdbx_strand_id
1 'polypeptide(L)'
;MKQILVPAFILLTGCTTTPSIQKSVDCSSLRPFTLSDYARSLASADIENLPMPKHLYTPEYPKSLLNTGVEGKATVQYEVLETGQVRNIQVVSSSDQQFGRSFKKAVACWSFEPAQQTSTLQQTFTWQIES
;
A
#
# COMPACT_ATOMS: atom_id res chain seq x y z
N MET A 1 23.22 4.17 69.69
CA MET A 1 24.29 3.68 68.78
C MET A 1 23.63 3.13 67.52
N LYS A 2 24.11 3.58 66.34
CA LYS A 2 23.91 3.03 64.97
C LYS A 2 22.47 3.11 64.41
N GLN A 3 22.09 4.08 63.55
CA GLN A 3 22.53 4.38 62.17
C GLN A 3 22.46 3.18 61.21
N ILE A 4 21.55 3.25 60.22
CA ILE A 4 21.49 2.69 58.84
C ILE A 4 20.14 3.24 58.32
N LEU A 5 19.97 4.24 57.45
CA LEU A 5 20.53 4.72 56.17
C LEU A 5 20.36 3.76 54.98
N VAL A 6 19.79 4.34 53.90
CA VAL A 6 19.81 3.96 52.45
C VAL A 6 18.58 3.17 51.95
N PRO A 7 18.04 3.36 50.71
CA PRO A 7 18.03 4.51 49.78
C PRO A 7 16.66 4.87 49.15
N ALA A 8 16.62 6.09 48.59
CA ALA A 8 15.92 6.57 47.40
C ALA A 8 14.96 5.62 46.64
N PHE A 9 13.67 5.96 46.66
CA PHE A 9 12.67 5.50 45.69
C PHE A 9 12.71 6.43 44.46
N ILE A 10 13.51 6.06 43.46
CA ILE A 10 13.44 6.65 42.11
C ILE A 10 12.25 5.97 41.42
N LEU A 11 11.07 6.58 41.49
CA LEU A 11 9.98 6.21 40.58
C LEU A 11 10.26 6.86 39.23
N LEU A 12 10.87 6.05 38.37
CA LEU A 12 11.06 6.30 36.95
C LEU A 12 9.76 6.83 36.36
N THR A 13 9.80 8.04 35.84
CA THR A 13 8.79 8.62 34.96
C THR A 13 8.50 7.62 33.85
N GLY A 14 7.32 7.00 33.89
CA GLY A 14 6.84 6.16 32.81
C GLY A 14 6.77 7.00 31.53
N CYS A 15 7.68 6.75 30.59
CA CYS A 15 7.50 7.19 29.22
C CYS A 15 6.26 6.48 28.67
N THR A 16 5.13 7.18 28.59
CA THR A 16 3.99 6.71 27.82
C THR A 16 4.39 6.75 26.35
N THR A 17 4.81 5.60 25.82
CA THR A 17 4.95 5.41 24.37
C THR A 17 3.57 5.57 23.76
N THR A 18 3.32 6.74 23.17
CA THR A 18 2.12 6.99 22.37
C THR A 18 2.09 5.96 21.24
N PRO A 19 1.11 5.03 21.19
CA PRO A 19 0.95 4.17 20.04
C PRO A 19 0.58 5.08 18.87
N SER A 20 1.43 5.11 17.86
CA SER A 20 1.12 5.77 16.60
C SER A 20 -0.13 5.10 16.03
N ILE A 21 -1.24 5.84 16.02
CA ILE A 21 -2.47 5.43 15.34
C ILE A 21 -2.12 5.31 13.85
N GLN A 22 -1.68 4.12 13.42
CA GLN A 22 -1.59 3.78 12.01
C GLN A 22 -3.03 3.72 11.51
N LYS A 23 -3.47 4.82 10.88
CA LYS A 23 -4.76 4.93 10.21
C LYS A 23 -4.86 3.77 9.21
N SER A 24 -5.61 2.72 9.57
CA SER A 24 -5.86 1.56 8.70
C SER A 24 -6.48 2.07 7.40
N VAL A 25 -5.97 1.62 6.26
CA VAL A 25 -6.57 1.96 4.96
C VAL A 25 -7.97 1.31 4.92
N ASP A 26 -9.02 2.13 4.81
CA ASP A 26 -10.37 1.64 4.60
C ASP A 26 -10.56 1.32 3.11
N CYS A 27 -10.54 0.04 2.78
CA CYS A 27 -10.63 -0.41 1.39
C CYS A 27 -12.03 -0.22 0.79
N SER A 28 -13.07 -0.10 1.63
CA SER A 28 -14.46 0.04 1.18
C SER A 28 -14.74 1.40 0.53
N SER A 29 -13.89 2.40 0.78
CA SER A 29 -14.04 3.74 0.21
C SER A 29 -13.38 3.88 -1.17
N LEU A 30 -12.58 2.91 -1.61
CA LEU A 30 -11.88 2.97 -2.89
C LEU A 30 -12.80 2.49 -4.02
N ARG A 31 -12.66 3.09 -5.22
CA ARG A 31 -13.44 2.66 -6.39
C ARG A 31 -12.91 1.31 -6.91
N PRO A 32 -13.77 0.36 -7.29
CA PRO A 32 -13.34 -0.89 -7.92
C PRO A 32 -12.56 -0.63 -9.21
N PHE A 33 -11.49 -1.39 -9.42
CA PHE A 33 -10.74 -1.42 -10.68
C PHE A 33 -11.16 -2.66 -11.49
N THR A 34 -11.39 -2.50 -12.79
CA THR A 34 -11.90 -3.61 -13.60
C THR A 34 -10.79 -4.59 -13.98
N LEU A 35 -11.16 -5.86 -14.18
CA LEU A 35 -10.24 -6.90 -14.67
C LEU A 35 -9.64 -6.54 -16.04
N SER A 36 -10.41 -5.89 -16.91
CA SER A 36 -9.91 -5.45 -18.22
C SER A 36 -8.83 -4.37 -18.13
N ASP A 37 -8.94 -3.46 -17.16
CA ASP A 37 -7.93 -2.44 -16.95
C ASP A 37 -6.66 -3.03 -16.33
N TYR A 38 -6.85 -3.97 -15.39
CA TYR A 38 -5.75 -4.74 -14.80
C TYR A 38 -4.97 -5.53 -15.86
N ALA A 39 -5.65 -6.30 -16.71
CA ALA A 39 -5.02 -7.10 -17.75
C ALA A 39 -4.22 -6.24 -18.75
N ARG A 40 -4.75 -5.09 -19.17
CA ARG A 40 -4.05 -4.14 -20.05
C ARG A 40 -2.75 -3.62 -19.44
N SER A 41 -2.70 -3.59 -18.11
CA SER A 41 -1.66 -2.90 -17.37
C SER A 41 -0.47 -3.81 -17.00
N LEU A 42 -0.58 -5.14 -17.17
CA LEU A 42 0.44 -6.15 -16.85
C LEU A 42 1.44 -6.43 -17.99
N ALA A 43 1.66 -5.47 -18.88
CA ALA A 43 2.46 -5.64 -20.09
C ALA A 43 3.80 -6.36 -19.81
N SER A 44 3.97 -7.54 -20.43
CA SER A 44 5.13 -8.47 -20.44
C SER A 44 5.18 -9.65 -19.44
N ALA A 45 4.18 -9.85 -18.57
CA ALA A 45 4.12 -11.10 -17.82
C ALA A 45 3.61 -12.27 -18.68
N ASP A 46 4.17 -13.47 -18.49
CA ASP A 46 3.58 -14.71 -19.01
C ASP A 46 2.14 -14.82 -18.49
N ILE A 47 1.19 -14.46 -19.35
CA ILE A 47 -0.22 -14.33 -18.99
C ILE A 47 -0.76 -15.65 -18.42
N GLU A 48 -0.18 -16.79 -18.80
CA GLU A 48 -0.59 -18.11 -18.37
C GLU A 48 -0.41 -18.38 -16.87
N ASN A 49 0.47 -17.64 -16.17
CA ASN A 49 0.78 -17.87 -14.76
C ASN A 49 0.47 -16.68 -13.84
N LEU A 50 -0.39 -15.76 -14.28
CA LEU A 50 -0.80 -14.63 -13.46
C LEU A 50 -1.87 -15.03 -12.44
N PRO A 51 -1.76 -14.55 -11.18
CA PRO A 51 -2.81 -14.77 -10.20
C PRO A 51 -4.09 -14.08 -10.65
N MET A 52 -5.22 -14.78 -10.54
CA MET A 52 -6.52 -14.26 -10.98
C MET A 52 -7.02 -13.22 -9.96
N PRO A 53 -7.31 -11.97 -10.36
CA PRO A 53 -7.73 -10.95 -9.41
C PRO A 53 -9.14 -11.21 -8.87
N LYS A 54 -9.32 -10.97 -7.57
CA LYS A 54 -10.60 -11.11 -6.86
C LYS A 54 -11.20 -9.76 -6.50
N HIS A 55 -10.42 -8.91 -5.84
CA HIS A 55 -10.80 -7.53 -5.52
C HIS A 55 -9.67 -6.61 -5.92
N LEU A 56 -9.97 -5.65 -6.78
CA LEU A 56 -9.05 -4.62 -7.20
C LEU A 56 -9.68 -3.26 -6.97
N TYR A 57 -8.84 -2.30 -6.61
CA TYR A 57 -9.24 -0.94 -6.28
C TYR A 57 -8.37 0.05 -7.04
N THR A 58 -8.97 1.06 -7.65
CA THR A 58 -8.23 2.16 -8.28
C THR A 58 -7.60 3.03 -7.20
N PRO A 59 -6.38 3.50 -7.41
CA PRO A 59 -5.81 4.48 -6.51
C PRO A 59 -6.48 5.84 -6.67
N GLU A 60 -6.72 6.50 -5.53
CA GLU A 60 -7.30 7.83 -5.52
C GLU A 60 -6.36 8.83 -6.19
N TYR A 61 -6.91 9.82 -6.89
CA TYR A 61 -6.12 10.96 -7.33
C TYR A 61 -5.75 11.79 -6.10
N PRO A 62 -4.45 12.05 -5.81
CA PRO A 62 -4.09 12.94 -4.71
C PRO A 62 -4.73 14.33 -4.90
N LYS A 63 -5.53 14.77 -3.92
CA LYS A 63 -6.31 16.02 -4.01
C LYS A 63 -5.47 17.25 -4.33
N SER A 64 -4.28 17.34 -3.72
CA SER A 64 -3.30 18.40 -3.96
C SER A 64 -2.91 18.49 -5.44
N LEU A 65 -2.62 17.35 -6.07
CA LEU A 65 -2.20 17.27 -7.47
C LEU A 65 -3.37 17.48 -8.42
N LEU A 66 -4.55 16.95 -8.10
CA LEU A 66 -5.77 17.16 -8.88
C LEU A 66 -6.13 18.66 -8.94
N ASN A 67 -6.09 19.34 -7.79
CA ASN A 67 -6.41 20.77 -7.69
C ASN A 67 -5.44 21.65 -8.48
N THR A 68 -4.20 21.20 -8.67
CA THR A 68 -3.16 21.94 -9.43
C THR A 68 -3.02 21.45 -10.87
N GLY A 69 -3.88 20.54 -11.33
CA GLY A 69 -3.82 20.05 -12.70
C GLY A 69 -2.60 19.15 -13.01
N VAL A 70 -1.99 18.54 -12.00
CA VAL A 70 -0.73 17.79 -12.17
C VAL A 70 -1.04 16.32 -12.45
N GLU A 71 -0.80 15.91 -13.69
CA GLU A 71 -0.83 14.52 -14.12
C GLU A 71 0.44 13.75 -13.76
N GLY A 72 0.41 12.42 -13.90
CA GLY A 72 1.62 11.62 -13.74
C GLY A 72 1.37 10.14 -13.68
N LYS A 73 2.40 9.39 -13.30
CA LYS A 73 2.33 7.94 -13.15
C LYS A 73 3.09 7.46 -11.91
N ALA A 74 2.75 6.27 -11.45
CA ALA A 74 3.48 5.56 -10.43
C ALA A 74 3.50 4.06 -10.73
N THR A 75 4.61 3.44 -10.37
CA THR A 75 4.85 2.01 -10.53
C THR A 75 5.07 1.39 -9.15
N VAL A 76 4.32 0.34 -8.84
CA VAL A 76 4.37 -0.40 -7.58
C VAL A 76 4.66 -1.87 -7.86
N GLN A 77 5.63 -2.41 -7.14
CA GLN A 77 5.90 -3.84 -7.06
C GLN A 77 5.21 -4.41 -5.82
N TYR A 78 4.68 -5.63 -5.93
CA TYR A 78 4.06 -6.35 -4.83
C TYR A 78 4.13 -7.86 -5.06
N GLU A 79 3.91 -8.62 -4.00
CA GLU A 79 3.82 -10.08 -4.04
C GLU A 79 2.39 -10.52 -3.78
N VAL A 80 1.92 -11.49 -4.55
CA VAL A 80 0.67 -12.21 -4.32
C VAL A 80 1.04 -13.58 -3.79
N LEU A 81 0.72 -13.84 -2.52
CA LEU A 81 0.96 -15.13 -1.88
C LEU A 81 0.03 -16.22 -2.46
N GLU A 82 0.36 -17.49 -2.23
CA GLU A 82 -0.49 -18.65 -2.60
C GLU A 82 -1.94 -18.54 -2.08
N THR A 83 -2.14 -17.83 -0.96
CA THR A 83 -3.47 -17.58 -0.38
C THR A 83 -4.28 -16.50 -1.12
N GLY A 84 -3.69 -15.82 -2.10
CA GLY A 84 -4.26 -14.66 -2.79
C GLY A 84 -4.08 -13.32 -2.06
N GLN A 85 -3.39 -13.30 -0.92
CA GLN A 85 -3.11 -12.07 -0.18
C GLN A 85 -1.92 -11.30 -0.77
N VAL A 86 -2.03 -9.96 -0.80
CA VAL A 86 -0.96 -9.08 -1.25
C VAL A 86 -0.02 -8.69 -0.11
N ARG A 87 1.29 -8.78 -0.34
CA ARG A 87 2.37 -8.40 0.59
C ARG A 87 3.54 -7.71 -0.14
N ASN A 88 4.54 -7.29 0.62
CA ASN A 88 5.81 -6.73 0.13
C ASN A 88 5.64 -5.58 -0.89
N ILE A 89 4.70 -4.67 -0.59
CA ILE A 89 4.33 -3.58 -1.50
C ILE A 89 5.37 -2.45 -1.47
N GLN A 90 6.00 -2.19 -2.60
CA GLN A 90 7.07 -1.21 -2.77
C GLN A 90 6.79 -0.28 -3.96
N VAL A 91 7.02 1.02 -3.77
CA VAL A 91 6.96 1.98 -4.89
C VAL A 91 8.30 1.90 -5.62
N VAL A 92 8.27 1.47 -6.88
CA VAL A 92 9.46 1.35 -7.74
C VAL A 92 9.80 2.70 -8.37
N SER A 93 8.78 3.41 -8.86
CA SER A 93 8.95 4.76 -9.42
C SER A 93 7.68 5.57 -9.29
N SER A 94 7.80 6.90 -9.30
CA SER A 94 6.64 7.81 -9.34
C SER A 94 7.05 9.18 -9.86
N SER A 95 6.20 9.79 -10.68
CA SER A 95 6.37 11.19 -11.11
C SER A 95 6.29 12.17 -9.93
N ASP A 96 5.47 11.84 -8.92
CA ASP A 96 5.38 12.56 -7.65
C ASP A 96 5.18 11.54 -6.52
N GLN A 97 5.79 11.78 -5.35
CA GLN A 97 5.71 10.86 -4.22
C GLN A 97 4.26 10.59 -3.77
N GLN A 98 3.35 11.56 -3.95
CA GLN A 98 1.95 11.41 -3.58
C GLN A 98 1.22 10.40 -4.46
N PHE A 99 1.58 10.29 -5.74
CA PHE A 99 1.07 9.22 -6.61
C PHE A 99 1.51 7.85 -6.13
N GLY A 100 2.81 7.70 -5.80
CA GLY A 100 3.34 6.45 -5.24
C GLY A 100 2.64 6.04 -3.94
N ARG A 101 2.44 7.00 -3.03
CA ARG A 101 1.71 6.77 -1.76
C ARG A 101 0.26 6.38 -2.00
N SER A 102 -0.43 7.05 -2.93
CA SER A 102 -1.82 6.70 -3.27
C SER A 102 -1.90 5.30 -3.85
N PHE A 103 -0.99 4.96 -4.78
CA PHE A 103 -1.01 3.66 -5.42
C PHE A 103 -0.75 2.52 -4.44
N LYS A 104 0.27 2.68 -3.59
CA LYS A 104 0.59 1.71 -2.55
C LYS A 104 -0.60 1.44 -1.61
N LYS A 105 -1.39 2.46 -1.27
CA LYS A 105 -2.60 2.28 -0.44
C LYS A 105 -3.67 1.45 -1.16
N ALA A 106 -3.88 1.69 -2.45
CA ALA A 106 -4.86 0.90 -3.21
C ALA A 106 -4.43 -0.55 -3.39
N VAL A 107 -3.15 -0.80 -3.71
CA VAL A 107 -2.59 -2.15 -3.83
C VAL A 107 -2.66 -2.92 -2.51
N ALA A 108 -2.57 -2.23 -1.36
CA ALA A 108 -2.76 -2.87 -0.05
C ALA A 108 -4.17 -3.42 0.18
N CYS A 109 -5.15 -2.96 -0.59
CA CYS A 109 -6.52 -3.43 -0.58
C CYS A 109 -6.80 -4.51 -1.63
N TRP A 110 -5.82 -4.85 -2.48
CA TRP A 110 -6.03 -5.86 -3.52
C TRP A 110 -5.99 -7.27 -2.93
N SER A 111 -6.76 -8.16 -3.55
CA SER A 111 -6.74 -9.59 -3.26
C SER A 111 -6.98 -10.38 -4.54
N PHE A 112 -6.44 -11.58 -4.56
CA PHE A 112 -6.47 -12.50 -5.69
C PHE A 112 -7.12 -13.82 -5.26
N GLU A 113 -7.50 -14.63 -6.23
CA GLU A 113 -7.83 -16.02 -5.96
C GLU A 113 -6.56 -16.78 -5.54
N PRO A 114 -6.67 -17.78 -4.65
CA PRO A 114 -5.56 -18.65 -4.31
C PRO A 114 -4.91 -19.30 -5.55
N ALA A 115 -3.59 -19.46 -5.49
CA ALA A 115 -2.77 -20.00 -6.58
C ALA A 115 -1.74 -21.00 -6.04
N GLN A 116 -1.09 -21.74 -6.94
CA GLN A 116 -0.12 -22.78 -6.57
C GLN A 116 1.24 -22.23 -6.10
N GLN A 117 1.54 -20.97 -6.42
CA GLN A 117 2.82 -20.34 -6.11
C GLN A 117 2.64 -18.86 -5.80
N THR A 118 3.62 -18.29 -5.09
CA THR A 118 3.72 -16.84 -4.90
C THR A 118 4.23 -16.18 -6.17
N SER A 119 3.61 -15.06 -6.55
CA SER A 119 3.98 -14.29 -7.74
C SER A 119 4.39 -12.88 -7.39
N THR A 120 5.54 -12.43 -7.90
CA THR A 120 6.00 -11.04 -7.80
C THR A 120 5.57 -10.28 -9.05
N LEU A 121 4.81 -9.21 -8.86
CA LEU A 121 4.23 -8.41 -9.94
C LEU A 121 4.63 -6.95 -9.81
N GLN A 122 4.73 -6.28 -10.96
CA GLN A 122 4.94 -4.84 -11.03
C GLN A 122 3.81 -4.21 -11.85
N GLN A 123 3.14 -3.22 -11.26
CA GLN A 123 2.03 -2.53 -11.88
C GLN A 123 2.30 -1.04 -12.00
N THR A 124 1.97 -0.46 -13.15
CA THR A 124 1.96 0.99 -13.37
C THR A 124 0.53 1.51 -13.46
N PHE A 125 0.28 2.65 -12.83
CA PHE A 125 -0.97 3.41 -12.95
C PHE A 125 -0.65 4.84 -13.39
N THR A 126 -1.48 5.37 -14.29
CA THR A 126 -1.34 6.73 -14.83
C THR A 126 -2.58 7.54 -14.46
N TRP A 127 -2.37 8.73 -13.92
CA TRP A 127 -3.40 9.72 -13.68
C TRP A 127 -3.37 10.73 -14.82
N GLN A 128 -4.50 10.89 -15.48
CA GLN A 128 -4.73 11.89 -16.52
C GLN A 128 -5.93 12.74 -16.13
N ILE A 129 -5.95 13.98 -16.58
CA ILE A 129 -7.05 14.91 -16.43
C ILE A 129 -7.71 14.99 -17.79
N GLU A 130 -8.94 14.50 -17.88
CA GLU A 130 -9.73 14.66 -19.10
C GLU A 130 -9.95 16.17 -19.31
N SER A 131 -9.51 16.65 -20.48
CA SER A 131 -9.63 18.04 -20.92
C SER A 131 -10.99 18.31 -21.56
#